data_AF-A0A4Q7YX75-F1
#
_entry.id   AF-A0A4Q7YX75-F1
#
_cell.length_a   1.000
_cell.length_b   1.000
_cell.length_c   1.000
_cell.angle_alpha   90.00
_cell.angle_beta   90.00
_cell.angle_gamma   90.00
#
_symmetry.space_group_name_H-M   'P 1'
#
loop_
_entity.id
_entity.type
_entity.pdbx_description
1 polymer ?
#
loop_
_entity_poly.entity_id
_entity_poly.type
_entity_poly.pdbx_seq_one_letter_code
_entity_poly.pdbx_strand_id
1 'polypeptide(L)'
;MMLHLDKLKVHEFPCTMRKRNLLLGLLCACLVPLAGCSISPLARNTAAFSSATDLVVDNTQNAYRAAVRLNEDAQASLLVARFDTDHPMDPHSIRPLIDEKGLKARTDVLDGLRVYAQTLADISSGISSPKLDEAAAACGANLKSLGDAIAASTPIGISISSTEANATSTALKALGDLLVNRQVKSSVPKVIREMDPDVDALSKLLSSDIEILRDQAGRDYEQILAQQDGFIRHAGSSLAPGERRAEIQRLPRILASKNATDDMLTGLQASVLKLAVTHHALAAAVASKDSSSLQARIADLRASAQGLATFYESISTSSK
;
A
#
# COMPACT_ATOMS: atom_id res chain seq x y z
N MET A 1 27.32 43.78 36.47
CA MET A 1 28.46 42.98 35.96
C MET A 1 28.17 42.75 34.48
N MET A 2 28.37 43.66 33.52
CA MET A 2 29.51 44.51 33.12
C MET A 2 30.78 43.74 32.72
N LEU A 3 31.07 43.79 31.41
CA LEU A 3 32.30 43.56 30.61
C LEU A 3 31.86 42.85 29.31
N HIS A 4 31.60 43.48 28.16
CA HIS A 4 32.28 44.52 27.37
C HIS A 4 33.57 44.08 26.69
N LEU A 5 33.61 44.37 25.37
CA LEU A 5 34.74 44.50 24.44
C LEU A 5 35.23 43.21 23.75
N ASP A 6 35.59 43.18 22.45
CA ASP A 6 35.42 44.08 21.30
C ASP A 6 36.02 43.32 20.08
N LYS A 7 35.49 43.56 18.87
CA LYS A 7 36.21 43.89 17.59
C LYS A 7 37.47 43.09 17.14
N LEU A 8 37.73 42.78 15.86
CA LEU A 8 37.73 43.63 14.65
C LEU A 8 38.10 42.79 13.39
N LYS A 9 37.53 43.22 12.24
CA LYS A 9 38.03 43.32 10.84
C LYS A 9 39.15 42.39 10.32
N VAL A 10 38.93 41.64 9.23
CA VAL A 10 39.06 42.04 7.79
C VAL A 10 40.48 42.42 7.38
N HIS A 11 41.09 41.61 6.51
CA HIS A 11 42.04 42.05 5.49
C HIS A 11 41.96 41.15 4.25
N GLU A 12 41.43 41.72 3.16
CA GLU A 12 41.76 41.33 1.78
C GLU A 12 43.20 41.77 1.47
N PHE A 13 43.87 41.09 0.52
CA PHE A 13 44.84 41.64 -0.47
C PHE A 13 45.36 40.52 -1.42
N PRO A 14 45.99 40.84 -2.57
CA PRO A 14 45.56 40.33 -3.86
C PRO A 14 46.65 39.57 -4.67
N CYS A 15 46.21 39.12 -5.84
CA CYS A 15 46.91 38.58 -7.01
C CYS A 15 48.26 39.27 -7.37
N THR A 16 49.27 38.50 -7.80
CA THR A 16 50.15 38.84 -8.94
C THR A 16 50.93 37.64 -9.47
N MET A 17 51.06 37.61 -10.80
CA MET A 17 51.62 36.58 -11.69
C MET A 17 53.14 36.34 -11.57
N ARG A 18 53.61 35.13 -11.96
CA ARG A 18 54.72 35.03 -12.93
C ARG A 18 54.71 33.75 -13.77
N LYS A 19 54.95 33.97 -15.06
CA LYS A 19 54.92 33.08 -16.23
C LYS A 19 56.15 32.18 -16.40
N ARG A 20 55.94 31.11 -17.21
CA ARG A 20 56.77 30.54 -18.31
C ARG A 20 57.51 29.21 -18.07
N ASN A 21 57.02 28.21 -18.82
CA ASN A 21 57.66 27.51 -19.95
C ASN A 21 57.92 25.99 -19.84
N LEU A 22 57.33 25.32 -20.84
CA LEU A 22 57.78 24.12 -21.58
C LEU A 22 58.01 22.82 -20.82
N LEU A 23 57.21 21.80 -21.16
CA LEU A 23 57.70 20.60 -21.84
C LEU A 23 56.55 19.76 -22.43
N LEU A 24 56.78 19.28 -23.66
CA LEU A 24 55.98 18.36 -24.44
C LEU A 24 55.74 17.03 -23.70
N GLY A 25 54.56 16.44 -23.85
CA GLY A 25 54.27 15.10 -23.34
C GLY A 25 52.92 14.56 -23.84
N LEU A 26 52.95 13.99 -25.05
CA LEU A 26 51.99 13.06 -25.66
C LEU A 26 51.28 12.15 -24.63
N LEU A 27 49.93 12.06 -24.61
CA LEU A 27 49.21 10.80 -24.32
C LEU A 27 47.69 10.91 -24.55
N CYS A 28 47.19 10.06 -25.44
CA CYS A 28 45.85 9.47 -25.53
C CYS A 28 44.63 10.31 -25.13
N ALA A 29 43.96 10.83 -26.15
CA ALA A 29 42.52 11.02 -26.14
C ALA A 29 41.82 9.66 -25.91
N CYS A 30 41.50 9.34 -24.66
CA CYS A 30 40.53 8.32 -24.32
C CYS A 30 39.13 8.84 -24.65
N LEU A 31 38.75 8.76 -25.93
CA LEU A 31 37.36 8.62 -26.35
C LEU A 31 36.87 7.28 -25.80
N VAL A 32 36.48 7.25 -24.53
CA VAL A 32 35.63 6.19 -24.00
C VAL A 32 34.24 6.50 -24.57
N PRO A 33 33.69 5.70 -25.50
CA PRO A 33 32.26 5.72 -25.67
C PRO A 33 31.74 5.18 -24.33
N LEU A 34 31.17 6.06 -23.51
CA LEU A 34 30.19 5.66 -22.53
C LEU A 34 29.05 5.04 -23.34
N ALA A 35 29.18 3.75 -23.65
CA ALA A 35 28.08 2.90 -24.03
C ALA A 35 27.20 2.80 -22.79
N GLY A 36 26.47 3.89 -22.48
CA GLY A 36 25.36 3.84 -21.57
C GLY A 36 24.38 2.88 -22.21
N CYS A 37 24.22 1.69 -21.62
CA CYS A 37 23.08 0.82 -21.90
C CYS A 37 21.84 1.68 -21.66
N SER A 38 21.26 2.23 -22.73
CA SER A 38 20.05 3.03 -22.61
C SER A 38 18.94 2.08 -22.22
N ILE A 39 18.61 2.06 -20.93
CA ILE A 39 17.45 1.35 -20.41
C ILE A 39 16.25 1.82 -21.25
N SER A 40 15.56 0.85 -21.86
CA SER A 40 14.43 1.18 -22.73
C SER A 40 13.38 1.97 -21.93
N PRO A 41 12.65 2.92 -22.56
CA PRO A 41 11.58 3.63 -21.87
C PRO A 41 10.57 2.67 -21.22
N LEU A 42 10.29 1.54 -21.87
CA LEU A 42 9.43 0.49 -21.34
C LEU A 42 9.98 -0.13 -20.05
N ALA A 43 11.27 -0.47 -20.01
CA ALA A 43 11.94 -1.01 -18.82
C ALA A 43 11.89 -0.03 -17.64
N ARG A 44 12.13 1.25 -17.92
CA ARG A 44 12.03 2.31 -16.89
C ARG A 44 10.60 2.43 -16.34
N ASN A 45 9.61 2.48 -17.21
CA ASN A 45 8.22 2.70 -16.80
C ASN A 45 7.63 1.51 -16.04
N THR A 46 7.91 0.28 -16.48
CA THR A 46 7.46 -0.94 -15.78
C THR A 46 8.15 -1.12 -14.44
N ALA A 47 9.44 -0.79 -14.30
CA ALA A 47 10.13 -0.80 -13.01
C ALA A 47 9.54 0.25 -12.04
N ALA A 48 9.25 1.45 -12.53
CA ALA A 48 8.65 2.50 -11.72
C ALA A 48 7.20 2.15 -11.31
N PHE A 49 6.43 1.54 -12.23
CA PHE A 49 5.12 0.98 -11.93
C PHE A 49 5.19 -0.11 -10.86
N SER A 50 6.09 -1.09 -11.00
CA SER A 50 6.30 -2.17 -10.03
C SER A 50 6.56 -1.64 -8.63
N SER A 51 7.49 -0.69 -8.50
CA SER A 51 7.81 -0.09 -7.20
C SER A 51 6.62 0.67 -6.58
N ALA A 52 5.76 1.27 -7.40
CA ALA A 52 4.55 1.93 -6.90
C ALA A 52 3.47 0.91 -6.49
N THR A 53 3.30 -0.16 -7.27
CA THR A 53 2.41 -1.28 -6.95
C THR A 53 2.79 -1.95 -5.63
N ASP A 54 4.08 -2.16 -5.37
CA ASP A 54 4.56 -2.74 -4.12
C ASP A 54 4.08 -1.97 -2.89
N LEU A 55 4.18 -0.63 -2.94
CA LEU A 55 3.71 0.24 -1.85
C LEU A 55 2.19 0.16 -1.68
N VAL A 56 1.42 0.13 -2.77
CA VAL A 56 -0.04 -0.04 -2.69
C VAL A 56 -0.37 -1.38 -2.03
N VAL A 57 0.28 -2.46 -2.45
CA VAL A 57 0.10 -3.80 -1.88
C VAL A 57 0.40 -3.81 -0.38
N ASP A 58 1.55 -3.28 0.05
CA ASP A 58 1.92 -3.25 1.47
C ASP A 58 0.91 -2.47 2.30
N ASN A 59 0.48 -1.31 1.81
CA ASN A 59 -0.51 -0.47 2.49
C ASN A 59 -1.88 -1.16 2.58
N THR A 60 -2.31 -1.89 1.55
CA THR A 60 -3.57 -2.65 1.59
C THR A 60 -3.48 -3.83 2.55
N GLN A 61 -2.37 -4.57 2.57
CA GLN A 61 -2.16 -5.64 3.54
C GLN A 61 -2.13 -5.11 4.99
N ASN A 62 -1.52 -3.95 5.22
CA ASN A 62 -1.53 -3.27 6.51
C ASN A 62 -2.95 -2.86 6.93
N ALA A 63 -3.78 -2.37 6.00
CA ALA A 63 -5.16 -1.99 6.28
C ALA A 63 -6.00 -3.18 6.76
N TYR A 64 -5.88 -4.33 6.09
CA TYR A 64 -6.59 -5.54 6.52
C TYR A 64 -6.19 -5.96 7.95
N ARG A 65 -4.89 -5.96 8.26
CA ARG A 65 -4.41 -6.28 9.61
C ARG A 65 -4.88 -5.26 10.66
N ALA A 66 -4.86 -3.97 10.33
CA ALA A 66 -5.31 -2.90 11.22
C ALA A 66 -6.81 -3.00 11.51
N ALA A 67 -7.63 -3.29 10.50
CA ALA A 67 -9.07 -3.45 10.67
C ALA A 67 -9.43 -4.66 11.55
N VAL A 68 -8.72 -5.79 11.39
CA VAL A 68 -8.91 -6.97 12.27
C VAL A 68 -8.61 -6.60 13.73
N ARG A 69 -7.49 -5.92 13.99
CA ARG A 69 -7.11 -5.48 15.35
C ARG A 69 -8.12 -4.49 15.95
N LEU A 70 -8.57 -3.50 15.17
CA LEU A 70 -9.56 -2.52 15.63
C LEU A 70 -10.87 -3.22 16.05
N ASN A 71 -11.33 -4.20 15.27
CA ASN A 71 -12.53 -4.96 15.58
C ASN A 71 -12.32 -5.88 16.81
N GLU A 72 -11.13 -6.43 17.00
CA GLU A 72 -10.78 -7.17 18.23
C GLU A 72 -10.83 -6.22 19.45
N ASP A 73 -10.26 -5.02 19.36
CA ASP A 73 -10.31 -4.01 20.42
C ASP A 73 -11.75 -3.58 20.73
N ALA A 74 -12.58 -3.39 19.70
CA ALA A 74 -13.99 -3.05 19.86
C ALA A 74 -14.77 -4.16 20.58
N GLN A 75 -14.54 -5.42 20.22
CA GLN A 75 -15.14 -6.57 20.90
C GLN A 75 -14.64 -6.73 22.34
N ALA A 76 -13.34 -6.52 22.59
CA ALA A 76 -12.78 -6.55 23.93
C ALA A 76 -13.39 -5.43 24.81
N SER A 77 -13.55 -4.22 24.25
CA SER A 77 -14.22 -3.11 24.95
C SER A 77 -15.67 -3.46 25.29
N LEU A 78 -16.39 -4.14 24.39
CA LEU A 78 -17.75 -4.59 24.65
C LEU A 78 -17.80 -5.70 25.71
N LEU A 79 -16.84 -6.64 25.67
CA LEU A 79 -16.72 -7.70 26.66
C LEU A 79 -16.54 -7.11 28.07
N VAL A 80 -15.62 -6.17 28.23
CA VAL A 80 -15.37 -5.46 29.51
C VAL A 80 -16.64 -4.76 29.99
N ALA A 81 -17.31 -4.02 29.11
CA ALA A 81 -18.51 -3.27 29.48
C ALA A 81 -19.68 -4.17 29.90
N ARG A 82 -19.70 -5.43 29.43
CA ARG A 82 -20.76 -6.39 29.74
C ARG A 82 -20.40 -7.40 30.84
N PHE A 83 -19.15 -7.42 31.31
CA PHE A 83 -18.63 -8.51 32.16
C PHE A 83 -19.46 -8.75 33.42
N ASP A 84 -19.84 -7.69 34.15
CA ASP A 84 -20.63 -7.76 35.38
C ASP A 84 -22.11 -7.40 35.19
N THR A 85 -22.63 -7.47 33.96
CA THR A 85 -24.04 -7.19 33.67
C THR A 85 -24.92 -8.44 33.82
N ASP A 86 -26.24 -8.26 33.92
CA ASP A 86 -27.20 -9.38 33.97
C ASP A 86 -27.15 -10.30 32.72
N HIS A 87 -26.55 -9.82 31.64
CA HIS A 87 -26.37 -10.57 30.39
C HIS A 87 -24.92 -10.47 29.91
N PRO A 88 -23.98 -11.16 30.58
CA PRO A 88 -22.57 -11.05 30.27
C PRO A 88 -22.28 -11.58 28.86
N MET A 89 -21.29 -10.97 28.21
CA MET A 89 -20.79 -11.48 26.93
C MET A 89 -19.83 -12.65 27.20
N ASP A 90 -20.03 -13.76 26.51
CA ASP A 90 -19.11 -14.90 26.58
C ASP A 90 -17.79 -14.54 25.87
N PRO A 91 -16.61 -14.60 26.54
CA PRO A 91 -15.32 -14.39 25.89
C PRO A 91 -15.10 -15.32 24.67
N HIS A 92 -15.69 -16.52 24.67
CA HIS A 92 -15.62 -17.46 23.54
C HIS A 92 -16.52 -17.09 22.36
N SER A 93 -17.33 -16.03 22.48
CA SER A 93 -18.14 -15.49 21.38
C SER A 93 -17.40 -14.50 20.49
N ILE A 94 -16.21 -14.04 20.89
CA ILE A 94 -15.37 -13.15 20.07
C ILE A 94 -15.00 -13.85 18.77
N ARG A 95 -15.14 -13.14 17.64
CA ARG A 95 -14.80 -13.65 16.31
C ARG A 95 -13.93 -12.64 15.57
N PRO A 96 -12.93 -13.08 14.80
CA PRO A 96 -12.15 -12.15 13.99
C PRO A 96 -13.05 -11.54 12.91
N LEU A 97 -12.80 -10.28 12.56
CA LEU A 97 -13.51 -9.60 11.47
C LEU A 97 -13.27 -10.33 10.13
N ILE A 98 -12.02 -10.73 9.91
CA ILE A 98 -11.57 -11.54 8.80
C ILE A 98 -10.80 -12.70 9.42
N ASP A 99 -11.25 -13.92 9.18
CA ASP A 99 -10.53 -15.10 9.65
C ASP A 99 -9.20 -15.31 8.89
N GLU A 100 -8.36 -16.22 9.39
CA GLU A 100 -7.04 -16.46 8.80
C GLU A 100 -7.11 -16.83 7.31
N LYS A 101 -8.14 -17.61 6.93
CA LYS A 101 -8.38 -18.00 5.55
C LYS A 101 -8.73 -16.80 4.68
N GLY A 102 -9.62 -15.93 5.15
CA GLY A 102 -10.05 -14.72 4.47
C GLY A 102 -8.93 -13.68 4.35
N LEU A 103 -8.04 -13.59 5.33
CA LEU A 103 -6.89 -12.70 5.30
C LEU A 103 -5.80 -13.22 4.35
N LYS A 104 -5.54 -14.53 4.37
CA LYS A 104 -4.64 -15.18 3.43
C LYS A 104 -5.11 -15.01 1.99
N ALA A 105 -6.40 -15.23 1.72
CA ALA A 105 -6.98 -15.03 0.40
C ALA A 105 -6.71 -13.63 -0.17
N ARG A 106 -6.99 -12.59 0.61
CA ARG A 106 -6.75 -11.19 0.21
C ARG A 106 -5.27 -10.89 0.00
N THR A 107 -4.42 -11.46 0.86
CA THR A 107 -2.95 -11.33 0.73
C THR A 107 -2.45 -12.00 -0.54
N ASP A 108 -2.95 -13.19 -0.88
CA ASP A 108 -2.58 -13.91 -2.10
C ASP A 108 -2.98 -13.11 -3.37
N VAL A 109 -4.14 -12.42 -3.37
CA VAL A 109 -4.54 -11.51 -4.47
C VAL A 109 -3.54 -10.38 -4.66
N LEU A 110 -3.18 -9.72 -3.56
CA LEU A 110 -2.26 -8.59 -3.59
C LEU A 110 -0.84 -9.02 -3.98
N ASP A 111 -0.39 -10.18 -3.50
CA ASP A 111 0.91 -10.75 -3.88
C ASP A 111 0.94 -11.10 -5.37
N GLY A 112 -0.19 -11.50 -5.97
CA GLY A 112 -0.30 -11.70 -7.42
C GLY A 112 -0.13 -10.44 -8.23
N LEU A 113 -0.74 -9.33 -7.81
CA LEU A 113 -0.55 -8.03 -8.44
C LEU A 113 0.91 -7.57 -8.36
N ARG A 114 1.55 -7.79 -7.20
CA ARG A 114 2.99 -7.53 -7.00
C ARG A 114 3.86 -8.36 -7.95
N VAL A 115 3.66 -9.67 -7.98
CA VAL A 115 4.44 -10.58 -8.85
C VAL A 115 4.25 -10.23 -10.31
N TYR A 116 3.03 -9.89 -10.73
CA TYR A 116 2.75 -9.43 -12.08
C TYR A 116 3.54 -8.15 -12.42
N ALA A 117 3.45 -7.12 -11.59
CA ALA A 117 4.15 -5.86 -11.85
C ALA A 117 5.68 -6.03 -11.89
N GLN A 118 6.22 -6.87 -11.00
CA GLN A 118 7.64 -7.23 -11.00
C GLN A 118 8.03 -8.01 -12.27
N THR A 119 7.16 -8.91 -12.73
CA THR A 119 7.36 -9.66 -13.97
C THR A 119 7.46 -8.74 -15.19
N LEU A 120 6.63 -7.70 -15.26
CA LEU A 120 6.73 -6.70 -16.32
C LEU A 120 8.08 -5.96 -16.28
N ALA A 121 8.55 -5.59 -15.08
CA ALA A 121 9.81 -4.89 -14.88
C ALA A 121 11.04 -5.73 -15.25
N ASP A 122 11.06 -7.00 -14.83
CA ASP A 122 12.17 -7.91 -15.09
C ASP A 122 12.31 -8.19 -16.59
N ILE A 123 11.19 -8.52 -17.23
CA ILE A 123 11.21 -8.98 -18.62
C ILE A 123 11.48 -7.82 -19.59
N SER A 124 10.93 -6.65 -19.32
CA SER A 124 11.25 -5.44 -20.10
C SER A 124 12.71 -5.01 -19.94
N SER A 125 13.35 -5.37 -18.82
CA SER A 125 14.78 -5.16 -18.55
C SER A 125 15.69 -6.28 -19.08
N GLY A 126 15.11 -7.32 -19.72
CA GLY A 126 15.86 -8.46 -20.24
C GLY A 126 16.34 -9.46 -19.18
N ILE A 127 15.83 -9.35 -17.95
CA ILE A 127 16.12 -10.29 -16.85
C ILE A 127 15.20 -11.49 -17.00
N SER A 128 15.77 -12.69 -17.09
CA SER A 128 15.03 -13.95 -16.98
C SER A 128 15.36 -14.57 -15.62
N SER A 129 14.35 -14.79 -14.77
CA SER A 129 14.54 -15.31 -13.42
C SER A 129 13.68 -16.57 -13.18
N PRO A 130 14.29 -17.74 -12.95
CA PRO A 130 13.56 -18.96 -12.56
C PRO A 130 12.75 -18.82 -11.26
N LYS A 131 13.17 -17.93 -10.36
CA LYS A 131 12.45 -17.64 -9.11
C LYS A 131 11.14 -16.89 -9.35
N LEU A 132 11.12 -16.08 -10.41
CA LEU A 132 9.91 -15.40 -10.84
C LEU A 132 8.90 -16.42 -11.37
N ASP A 133 9.35 -17.42 -12.12
CA ASP A 133 8.49 -18.51 -12.63
C ASP A 133 7.85 -19.35 -11.50
N GLU A 134 8.60 -19.64 -10.43
CA GLU A 134 8.07 -20.38 -9.27
C GLU A 134 7.06 -19.55 -8.47
N ALA A 135 7.36 -18.27 -8.20
CA ALA A 135 6.45 -17.35 -7.52
C ALA A 135 5.17 -17.09 -8.34
N ALA A 136 5.33 -16.95 -9.65
CA ALA A 136 4.29 -16.81 -10.65
C ALA A 136 3.33 -18.01 -10.66
N ALA A 137 3.87 -19.24 -10.67
CA ALA A 137 3.08 -20.47 -10.65
C ALA A 137 2.36 -20.70 -9.31
N ALA A 138 3.06 -20.49 -8.19
CA ALA A 138 2.47 -20.62 -6.85
C ALA A 138 1.35 -19.60 -6.63
N CYS A 139 1.58 -18.36 -7.05
CA CYS A 139 0.57 -17.32 -6.99
C CYS A 139 -0.62 -17.64 -7.91
N GLY A 140 -0.38 -18.00 -9.17
CA GLY A 140 -1.46 -18.40 -10.10
C GLY A 140 -2.33 -19.55 -9.57
N ALA A 141 -1.73 -20.54 -8.90
CA ALA A 141 -2.46 -21.63 -8.25
C ALA A 141 -3.33 -21.12 -7.07
N ASN A 142 -2.79 -20.26 -6.21
CA ASN A 142 -3.52 -19.67 -5.09
C ASN A 142 -4.67 -18.78 -5.57
N LEU A 143 -4.42 -17.98 -6.60
CA LEU A 143 -5.40 -17.10 -7.24
C LEU A 143 -6.55 -17.88 -7.88
N LYS A 144 -6.24 -18.97 -8.59
CA LYS A 144 -7.24 -19.88 -9.14
C LYS A 144 -8.06 -20.54 -8.04
N SER A 145 -7.39 -21.06 -7.01
CA SER A 145 -8.07 -21.66 -5.85
C SER A 145 -8.97 -20.66 -5.13
N LEU A 146 -8.59 -19.39 -5.10
CA LEU A 146 -9.41 -18.33 -4.53
C LEU A 146 -10.61 -17.99 -5.43
N GLY A 147 -10.41 -17.89 -6.73
CA GLY A 147 -11.50 -17.72 -7.69
C GLY A 147 -12.55 -18.84 -7.61
N ASP A 148 -12.09 -20.09 -7.47
CA ASP A 148 -12.96 -21.26 -7.26
C ASP A 148 -13.70 -21.21 -5.91
N ALA A 149 -13.04 -20.74 -4.85
CA ALA A 149 -13.64 -20.60 -3.51
C ALA A 149 -14.69 -19.48 -3.45
N ILE A 150 -14.44 -18.34 -4.10
CA ILE A 150 -15.38 -17.22 -4.17
C ILE A 150 -16.63 -17.61 -4.99
N ALA A 151 -16.48 -18.41 -6.05
CA ALA A 151 -17.60 -18.91 -6.84
C ALA A 151 -18.46 -19.96 -6.10
N ALA A 152 -17.88 -20.69 -5.15
CA ALA A 152 -18.52 -21.82 -4.47
C ALA A 152 -19.14 -21.48 -3.09
N SER A 153 -18.89 -20.30 -2.52
CA SER A 153 -19.35 -19.97 -1.15
C SER A 153 -19.49 -18.46 -0.92
N THR A 154 -20.70 -17.99 -0.65
CA THR A 154 -20.93 -16.76 0.14
C THR A 154 -21.10 -17.20 1.60
N PRO A 155 -20.03 -17.19 2.42
CA PRO A 155 -19.70 -15.98 3.16
C PRO A 155 -18.22 -15.84 3.59
N ILE A 156 -17.54 -14.76 3.19
CA ILE A 156 -16.39 -14.20 3.94
C ILE A 156 -16.49 -12.67 3.93
N GLY A 157 -17.30 -12.11 4.83
CA GLY A 157 -17.28 -10.72 5.31
C GLY A 157 -17.56 -9.58 4.30
N ILE A 158 -17.48 -9.85 3.00
CA ILE A 158 -17.61 -8.88 1.91
C ILE A 158 -18.48 -9.54 0.85
N SER A 159 -19.69 -9.04 0.69
CA SER A 159 -20.65 -9.54 -0.30
C SER A 159 -20.23 -9.05 -1.69
N ILE A 160 -19.38 -9.80 -2.36
CA ILE A 160 -19.03 -9.57 -3.77
C ILE A 160 -20.21 -10.08 -4.62
N SER A 161 -20.67 -9.31 -5.61
CA SER A 161 -21.69 -9.81 -6.53
C SER A 161 -21.16 -11.00 -7.34
N SER A 162 -22.04 -11.89 -7.80
CA SER A 162 -21.63 -13.02 -8.64
C SER A 162 -20.92 -12.57 -9.93
N THR A 163 -21.27 -11.38 -10.45
CA THR A 163 -20.60 -10.77 -11.60
C THR A 163 -19.16 -10.35 -11.28
N GLU A 164 -18.93 -9.67 -10.15
CA GLU A 164 -17.60 -9.25 -9.71
C GLU A 164 -16.73 -10.45 -9.31
N ALA A 165 -17.33 -11.47 -8.70
CA ALA A 165 -16.67 -12.74 -8.39
C ALA A 165 -16.17 -13.45 -9.64
N ASN A 166 -17.00 -13.54 -10.68
CA ASN A 166 -16.62 -14.17 -11.95
C ASN A 166 -15.57 -13.36 -12.72
N ALA A 167 -15.68 -12.03 -12.74
CA ALA A 167 -14.69 -11.14 -13.34
C ALA A 167 -13.34 -11.25 -12.62
N THR A 168 -13.35 -11.27 -11.28
CA THR A 168 -12.17 -11.48 -10.46
C THR A 168 -11.57 -12.85 -10.69
N SER A 169 -12.35 -13.93 -10.66
CA SER A 169 -11.88 -15.29 -10.91
C SER A 169 -11.23 -15.41 -12.29
N THR A 170 -11.82 -14.77 -13.30
CA THR A 170 -11.25 -14.70 -14.66
C THR A 170 -9.93 -13.93 -14.67
N ALA A 171 -9.86 -12.77 -14.03
CA ALA A 171 -8.66 -11.95 -13.92
C ALA A 171 -7.52 -12.68 -13.20
N LEU A 172 -7.85 -13.35 -12.11
CA LEU A 172 -6.94 -14.18 -11.31
C LEU A 172 -6.42 -15.37 -12.10
N LYS A 173 -7.28 -16.02 -12.88
CA LYS A 173 -6.90 -17.10 -13.80
C LYS A 173 -6.04 -16.59 -14.95
N ALA A 174 -6.37 -15.45 -15.55
CA ALA A 174 -5.59 -14.85 -16.64
C ALA A 174 -4.19 -14.45 -16.17
N LEU A 175 -4.09 -13.84 -14.98
CA LEU A 175 -2.81 -13.59 -14.31
C LEU A 175 -2.05 -14.91 -14.09
N GLY A 176 -2.71 -15.92 -13.52
CA GLY A 176 -2.09 -17.23 -13.29
C GLY A 176 -1.62 -17.92 -14.57
N ASP A 177 -2.43 -17.92 -15.63
CA ASP A 177 -2.12 -18.52 -16.92
C ASP A 177 -0.98 -17.76 -17.61
N LEU A 178 -0.93 -16.44 -17.50
CA LEU A 178 0.16 -15.62 -18.01
C LEU A 178 1.49 -15.94 -17.31
N LEU A 179 1.42 -16.01 -15.98
CA LEU A 179 2.51 -16.31 -15.07
C LEU A 179 3.06 -17.73 -15.31
N VAL A 180 2.19 -18.72 -15.55
CA VAL A 180 2.56 -20.13 -15.80
C VAL A 180 3.08 -20.35 -17.22
N ASN A 181 2.41 -19.80 -18.24
CA ASN A 181 2.70 -20.15 -19.64
C ASN A 181 3.87 -19.40 -20.26
N ARG A 182 4.59 -18.56 -19.49
CA ARG A 182 5.73 -17.75 -19.96
C ARG A 182 5.43 -16.96 -21.24
N GLN A 183 4.16 -16.61 -21.48
CA GLN A 183 3.72 -15.90 -22.70
C GLN A 183 4.36 -14.52 -22.83
N VAL A 184 5.04 -14.05 -21.79
CA VAL A 184 5.76 -12.79 -21.75
C VAL A 184 7.05 -12.77 -22.59
N LYS A 185 7.58 -13.94 -23.01
CA LYS A 185 8.61 -13.98 -24.07
C LYS A 185 8.06 -13.51 -25.43
N SER A 186 6.74 -13.58 -25.63
CA SER A 186 6.07 -12.95 -26.76
C SER A 186 5.49 -11.58 -26.37
N SER A 187 6.34 -10.55 -26.47
CA SER A 187 5.97 -9.12 -26.42
C SER A 187 5.24 -8.68 -25.12
N VAL A 188 6.01 -8.18 -24.14
CA VAL A 188 5.53 -7.41 -22.98
C VAL A 188 4.44 -6.38 -23.34
N PRO A 189 4.56 -5.63 -24.45
CA PRO A 189 3.48 -4.80 -25.01
C PRO A 189 2.09 -5.43 -25.14
N LYS A 190 2.03 -6.70 -25.50
CA LYS A 190 0.77 -7.43 -25.70
C LYS A 190 0.20 -7.82 -24.34
N VAL A 191 1.04 -8.37 -23.47
CA VAL A 191 0.69 -8.74 -22.09
C VAL A 191 0.08 -7.57 -21.33
N ILE A 192 0.72 -6.40 -21.34
CA ILE A 192 0.20 -5.23 -20.61
C ILE A 192 -1.20 -4.83 -21.11
N ARG A 193 -1.46 -4.95 -22.42
CA ARG A 193 -2.77 -4.62 -23.00
C ARG A 193 -3.84 -5.67 -22.70
N GLU A 194 -3.48 -6.95 -22.76
CA GLU A 194 -4.42 -8.05 -22.49
C GLU A 194 -4.81 -8.11 -21.02
N MET A 195 -3.89 -7.77 -20.10
CA MET A 195 -4.17 -7.78 -18.66
C MET A 195 -4.84 -6.52 -18.13
N ASP A 196 -5.03 -5.48 -18.95
CA ASP A 196 -5.59 -4.22 -18.48
C ASP A 196 -7.02 -4.34 -17.92
N PRO A 197 -7.96 -5.05 -18.59
CA PRO A 197 -9.29 -5.30 -18.03
C PRO A 197 -9.26 -6.07 -16.69
N ASP A 198 -8.29 -6.97 -16.54
CA ASP A 198 -8.16 -7.80 -15.33
C ASP A 198 -7.61 -7.02 -14.15
N VAL A 199 -6.62 -6.14 -14.39
CA VAL A 199 -6.09 -5.21 -13.37
C VAL A 199 -7.16 -4.21 -12.93
N ASP A 200 -7.99 -3.73 -13.86
CA ASP A 200 -9.15 -2.88 -13.54
C ASP A 200 -10.17 -3.62 -12.67
N ALA A 201 -10.54 -4.85 -13.02
CA ALA A 201 -11.47 -5.67 -12.24
C ALA A 201 -10.95 -5.92 -10.81
N LEU A 202 -9.67 -6.27 -10.67
CA LEU A 202 -9.05 -6.48 -9.35
C LEU A 202 -9.00 -5.20 -8.53
N SER A 203 -8.68 -4.06 -9.14
CA SER A 203 -8.64 -2.78 -8.44
C SER A 203 -10.03 -2.36 -7.96
N LYS A 204 -11.08 -2.65 -8.73
CA LYS A 204 -12.47 -2.42 -8.30
C LYS A 204 -12.87 -3.30 -7.13
N LEU A 205 -12.50 -4.59 -7.17
CA LEU A 205 -12.72 -5.49 -6.05
C LEU A 205 -12.03 -4.97 -4.78
N LEU A 206 -10.74 -4.66 -4.87
CA LEU A 206 -9.97 -4.16 -3.73
C LEU A 206 -10.53 -2.83 -3.21
N SER A 207 -11.02 -1.95 -4.09
CA SER A 207 -11.71 -0.72 -3.71
C SER A 207 -12.99 -1.00 -2.92
N SER A 208 -13.84 -1.92 -3.39
CA SER A 208 -15.06 -2.32 -2.67
C SER A 208 -14.73 -2.95 -1.32
N ASP A 209 -13.68 -3.76 -1.26
CA ASP A 209 -13.18 -4.33 -0.02
C ASP A 209 -12.83 -3.24 1.00
N ILE A 210 -12.10 -2.20 0.56
CA ILE A 210 -11.69 -1.06 1.40
C ILE A 210 -12.90 -0.25 1.89
N GLU A 211 -13.94 -0.07 1.07
CA GLU A 211 -15.18 0.59 1.49
C GLU A 211 -15.84 -0.16 2.64
N ILE A 212 -15.91 -1.49 2.56
CA ILE A 212 -16.50 -2.31 3.62
C ILE A 212 -15.67 -2.25 4.91
N LEU A 213 -14.33 -2.25 4.79
CA LEU A 213 -13.46 -2.03 5.95
C LEU A 213 -13.70 -0.67 6.59
N ARG A 214 -13.89 0.37 5.78
CA ARG A 214 -14.14 1.74 6.24
C ARG A 214 -15.46 1.82 7.01
N ASP A 215 -16.52 1.26 6.46
CA ASP A 215 -17.82 1.17 7.13
C ASP A 215 -17.74 0.40 8.45
N GLN A 216 -17.01 -0.71 8.46
CA GLN A 216 -16.81 -1.50 9.67
C GLN A 216 -15.99 -0.75 10.72
N ALA A 217 -14.86 -0.14 10.34
CA ALA A 217 -14.05 0.66 11.25
C ALA A 217 -14.88 1.81 11.86
N GLY A 218 -15.75 2.44 11.07
CA GLY A 218 -16.71 3.42 11.55
C GLY A 218 -17.60 2.88 12.67
N ARG A 219 -18.18 1.68 12.50
CA ARG A 219 -18.99 1.00 13.52
C ARG A 219 -18.17 0.61 14.76
N ASP A 220 -16.96 0.11 14.58
CA ASP A 220 -16.08 -0.30 15.68
C ASP A 220 -15.70 0.89 16.56
N TYR A 221 -15.36 2.04 15.96
CA TYR A 221 -15.09 3.27 16.71
C TYR A 221 -16.33 3.79 17.44
N GLU A 222 -17.52 3.75 16.82
CA GLU A 222 -18.77 4.13 17.51
C GLU A 222 -19.06 3.21 18.70
N GLN A 223 -18.81 1.91 18.55
CA GLN A 223 -18.93 0.96 19.65
C GLN A 223 -17.98 1.29 20.79
N ILE A 224 -16.67 1.48 20.51
CA ILE A 224 -15.67 1.84 21.52
C ILE A 224 -16.05 3.14 22.22
N LEU A 225 -16.49 4.15 21.46
CA LEU A 225 -16.92 5.44 22.00
C LEU A 225 -18.12 5.29 22.94
N ALA A 226 -19.13 4.52 22.53
CA ALA A 226 -20.32 4.25 23.33
C ALA A 226 -19.98 3.50 24.63
N GLN A 227 -19.09 2.50 24.58
CA GLN A 227 -18.66 1.79 25.79
C GLN A 227 -17.86 2.69 26.73
N GLN A 228 -16.97 3.54 26.21
CA GLN A 228 -16.20 4.49 27.00
C GLN A 228 -17.09 5.55 27.66
N ASP A 229 -18.06 6.13 26.93
CA ASP A 229 -19.04 7.08 27.48
C ASP A 229 -19.93 6.39 28.53
N GLY A 230 -20.40 5.18 28.24
CA GLY A 230 -21.14 4.33 29.17
C GLY A 230 -20.38 4.13 30.48
N PHE A 231 -19.12 3.69 30.41
CA PHE A 231 -18.25 3.51 31.58
C PHE A 231 -18.13 4.79 32.41
N ILE A 232 -17.83 5.94 31.78
CA ILE A 232 -17.69 7.23 32.47
C ILE A 232 -18.99 7.63 33.19
N ARG A 233 -20.15 7.35 32.60
CA ARG A 233 -21.45 7.67 33.21
C ARG A 233 -21.79 6.75 34.37
N HIS A 234 -21.54 5.45 34.25
CA HIS A 234 -21.88 4.47 35.28
C HIS A 234 -20.89 4.50 36.46
N ALA A 235 -19.59 4.59 36.18
CA ALA A 235 -18.54 4.68 37.19
C ALA A 235 -18.28 6.11 37.69
N GLY A 236 -18.97 7.11 37.13
CA GLY A 236 -18.60 8.52 37.26
C GLY A 236 -18.54 9.07 38.69
N SER A 237 -19.28 8.50 39.65
CA SER A 237 -19.24 8.87 41.07
C SER A 237 -18.31 7.99 41.91
N SER A 238 -17.88 6.83 41.39
CA SER A 238 -16.95 5.91 42.06
C SER A 238 -15.49 6.13 41.67
N LEU A 239 -15.23 6.75 40.52
CA LEU A 239 -13.89 7.11 40.06
C LEU A 239 -13.33 8.32 40.83
N ALA A 240 -12.03 8.27 41.16
CA ALA A 240 -11.34 9.45 41.69
C ALA A 240 -11.33 10.58 40.64
N PRO A 241 -11.30 11.87 41.05
CA PRO A 241 -11.33 13.00 40.09
C PRO A 241 -10.25 12.95 39.01
N GLY A 242 -9.05 12.46 39.34
CA GLY A 242 -7.95 12.28 38.39
C GLY A 242 -8.23 11.19 37.36
N GLU A 243 -8.75 10.04 37.79
CA GLU A 243 -9.13 8.92 36.93
C GLU A 243 -10.27 9.32 36.00
N ARG A 244 -11.32 9.95 36.55
CA ARG A 244 -12.44 10.45 35.76
C ARG A 244 -11.98 11.42 34.66
N ARG A 245 -11.03 12.31 34.98
CA ARG A 245 -10.44 13.21 33.97
C ARG A 245 -9.69 12.43 32.90
N ALA A 246 -8.88 11.44 33.27
CA ALA A 246 -8.12 10.63 32.33
C ALA A 246 -9.04 9.86 31.37
N GLU A 247 -10.13 9.29 31.88
CA GLU A 247 -11.12 8.57 31.08
C GLU A 247 -11.86 9.50 30.10
N ILE A 248 -12.27 10.69 30.55
CA ILE A 248 -12.86 11.70 29.66
C ILE A 248 -11.88 12.13 28.56
N GLN A 249 -10.59 12.24 28.87
CA GLN A 249 -9.55 12.58 27.89
C GLN A 249 -9.33 11.51 26.82
N ARG A 250 -9.85 10.28 27.00
CA ARG A 250 -9.79 9.23 25.96
C ARG A 250 -10.80 9.47 24.84
N LEU A 251 -11.99 10.01 25.14
CA LEU A 251 -13.04 10.27 24.14
C LEU A 251 -12.55 11.07 22.92
N PRO A 252 -11.90 12.25 23.06
CA PRO A 252 -11.39 12.98 21.90
C PRO A 252 -10.26 12.25 21.16
N ARG A 253 -9.50 11.35 21.83
CA ARG A 253 -8.47 10.53 21.16
C ARG A 253 -9.09 9.42 20.30
N ILE A 254 -10.18 8.82 20.77
CA ILE A 254 -10.96 7.83 19.99
C ILE A 254 -11.50 8.52 18.73
N LEU A 255 -12.10 9.71 18.86
CA LEU A 255 -12.60 10.49 17.72
C LEU A 255 -11.48 10.88 16.73
N ALA A 256 -10.32 11.30 17.24
CA ALA A 256 -9.17 11.60 16.39
C ALA A 256 -8.69 10.35 15.63
N SER A 257 -8.66 9.19 16.29
CA SER A 257 -8.27 7.92 15.68
C SER A 257 -9.27 7.47 14.61
N LYS A 258 -10.57 7.68 14.86
CA LYS A 258 -11.64 7.44 13.88
C LYS A 258 -11.41 8.25 12.60
N ASN A 259 -11.23 9.56 12.72
CA ASN A 259 -11.01 10.43 11.56
C ASN A 259 -9.72 10.06 10.82
N ALA A 260 -8.63 9.81 11.54
CA ALA A 260 -7.37 9.39 10.95
C ALA A 260 -7.49 8.06 10.17
N THR A 261 -8.27 7.10 10.70
CA THR A 261 -8.53 5.83 10.02
C THR A 261 -9.39 6.02 8.77
N ASP A 262 -10.40 6.89 8.83
CA ASP A 262 -11.27 7.22 7.70
C ASP A 262 -10.49 7.88 6.54
N ASP A 263 -9.64 8.86 6.86
CA ASP A 263 -8.76 9.53 5.91
C ASP A 263 -7.78 8.53 5.27
N MET A 264 -7.18 7.65 6.09
CA MET A 264 -6.28 6.59 5.62
C MET A 264 -6.97 5.64 4.63
N LEU A 265 -8.15 5.11 4.98
CA LEU A 265 -8.87 4.17 4.11
C LEU A 265 -9.36 4.85 2.84
N THR A 266 -9.78 6.12 2.91
CA THR A 266 -10.11 6.93 1.72
C THR A 266 -8.90 7.12 0.81
N GLY A 267 -7.74 7.46 1.38
CA GLY A 267 -6.48 7.60 0.63
C GLY A 267 -6.01 6.28 0.00
N LEU A 268 -6.21 5.16 0.71
CA LEU A 268 -5.90 3.83 0.20
C LEU A 268 -6.80 3.44 -0.97
N GLN A 269 -8.11 3.66 -0.85
CA GLN A 269 -9.06 3.43 -1.93
C GLN A 269 -8.65 4.22 -3.19
N ALA A 270 -8.34 5.50 -3.02
CA ALA A 270 -7.86 6.34 -4.11
C ALA A 270 -6.56 5.81 -4.73
N SER A 271 -5.64 5.28 -3.92
CA SER A 271 -4.37 4.71 -4.40
C SER A 271 -4.58 3.43 -5.23
N VAL A 272 -5.50 2.56 -4.82
CA VAL A 272 -5.89 1.37 -5.59
C VAL A 272 -6.53 1.74 -6.92
N LEU A 273 -7.42 2.74 -6.95
CA LEU A 273 -8.01 3.21 -8.21
C LEU A 273 -6.96 3.88 -9.13
N LYS A 274 -6.01 4.62 -8.56
CA LYS A 274 -4.86 5.17 -9.30
C LYS A 274 -3.96 4.08 -9.89
N LEU A 275 -3.85 2.92 -9.24
CA LEU A 275 -3.10 1.77 -9.78
C LEU A 275 -3.70 1.31 -11.11
N ALA A 276 -5.03 1.10 -11.18
CA ALA A 276 -5.72 0.75 -12.43
C ALA A 276 -5.52 1.80 -13.52
N VAL A 277 -5.72 3.08 -13.20
CA VAL A 277 -5.54 4.18 -14.17
C VAL A 277 -4.08 4.27 -14.67
N THR A 278 -3.10 4.00 -13.80
CA THR A 278 -1.68 3.98 -14.17
C THR A 278 -1.36 2.79 -15.06
N HIS A 279 -1.91 1.62 -14.76
CA HIS A 279 -1.79 0.44 -15.60
C HIS A 279 -2.41 0.66 -16.99
N HIS A 280 -3.60 1.25 -17.06
CA HIS A 280 -4.24 1.61 -18.32
C HIS A 280 -3.37 2.58 -19.15
N ALA A 281 -2.78 3.58 -18.50
CA ALA A 281 -1.84 4.48 -19.16
C ALA A 281 -0.57 3.76 -19.62
N LEU A 282 -0.09 2.77 -18.88
CA LEU A 282 1.03 1.92 -19.28
C LEU A 282 0.67 1.11 -20.53
N ALA A 283 -0.53 0.51 -20.57
CA ALA A 283 -1.06 -0.23 -21.72
C ALA A 283 -1.20 0.67 -22.97
N ALA A 284 -1.63 1.92 -22.80
CA ALA A 284 -1.74 2.89 -23.89
C ALA A 284 -0.37 3.40 -24.38
N ALA A 285 0.55 3.69 -23.45
CA ALA A 285 1.88 4.21 -23.76
C ALA A 285 2.76 3.19 -24.48
N VAL A 286 2.45 1.90 -24.38
CA VAL A 286 3.07 0.87 -25.23
C VAL A 286 2.83 1.14 -26.73
N ALA A 287 1.74 1.80 -27.10
CA ALA A 287 1.39 2.13 -28.48
C ALA A 287 1.86 3.53 -28.92
N SER A 288 2.32 4.39 -27.99
CA SER A 288 2.68 5.79 -28.28
C SER A 288 4.13 6.08 -27.85
N LYS A 289 4.80 7.04 -28.53
CA LYS A 289 6.14 7.49 -28.12
C LYS A 289 6.12 8.52 -26.99
N ASP A 290 4.93 8.99 -26.59
CA ASP A 290 4.78 10.01 -25.56
C ASP A 290 4.57 9.36 -24.19
N SER A 291 5.57 9.52 -23.32
CA SER A 291 5.60 8.92 -21.98
C SER A 291 5.36 9.93 -20.86
N SER A 292 5.15 11.21 -21.19
CA SER A 292 5.04 12.29 -20.20
C SER A 292 3.83 12.13 -19.28
N SER A 293 2.67 11.82 -19.87
CA SER A 293 1.43 11.55 -19.14
C SER A 293 1.49 10.29 -18.27
N LEU A 294 2.18 9.24 -18.74
CA LEU A 294 2.43 8.02 -17.97
C LEU A 294 3.35 8.29 -16.77
N GLN A 295 4.45 9.02 -16.98
CA GLN A 295 5.38 9.36 -15.90
C GLN A 295 4.69 10.16 -14.79
N ALA A 296 3.83 11.12 -15.16
CA ALA A 296 3.04 11.87 -14.18
C ALA A 296 2.10 10.97 -13.37
N ARG A 297 1.45 9.99 -14.01
CA ARG A 297 0.57 9.02 -13.31
C ARG A 297 1.33 8.09 -12.37
N ILE A 298 2.49 7.58 -12.80
CA ILE A 298 3.36 6.76 -11.94
C ILE A 298 3.83 7.57 -10.73
N ALA A 299 4.22 8.84 -10.93
CA ALA A 299 4.63 9.71 -9.84
C ALA A 299 3.48 9.98 -8.86
N ASP A 300 2.27 10.25 -9.35
CA ASP A 300 1.08 10.46 -8.52
C ASP A 300 0.70 9.19 -7.73
N LEU A 301 0.72 8.01 -8.36
CA LEU A 301 0.49 6.73 -7.69
C LEU A 301 1.51 6.51 -6.56
N ARG A 302 2.80 6.74 -6.85
CA ARG A 302 3.88 6.59 -5.87
C ARG A 302 3.71 7.57 -4.71
N ALA A 303 3.44 8.83 -4.99
CA ALA A 303 3.25 9.85 -3.95
C ALA A 303 2.06 9.50 -3.04
N SER A 304 0.94 9.05 -3.63
CA SER A 304 -0.24 8.58 -2.92
C SER A 304 0.10 7.41 -1.98
N ALA A 305 0.83 6.41 -2.47
CA ALA A 305 1.22 5.24 -1.68
C ALA A 305 2.27 5.56 -0.59
N GLN A 306 3.21 6.48 -0.86
CA GLN A 306 4.20 6.92 0.13
C GLN A 306 3.57 7.71 1.30
N GLY A 307 2.55 8.52 1.01
CA GLY A 307 1.77 9.21 2.05
C GLY A 307 1.13 8.22 3.03
N LEU A 308 0.58 7.12 2.52
CA LEU A 308 -0.02 6.06 3.34
C LEU A 308 1.02 5.27 4.16
N ALA A 309 2.18 4.96 3.58
CA ALA A 309 3.25 4.27 4.32
C ALA A 309 3.72 5.10 5.52
N THR A 310 3.88 6.41 5.33
CA THR A 310 4.24 7.36 6.40
C THR A 310 3.20 7.37 7.52
N PHE A 311 1.91 7.26 7.17
CA PHE A 311 0.84 7.15 8.16
C PHE A 311 1.00 5.89 9.03
N TYR A 312 1.21 4.71 8.41
CA TYR A 312 1.42 3.46 9.15
C TYR A 312 2.64 3.48 10.08
N GLU A 313 3.73 4.16 9.68
CA GLU A 313 4.89 4.36 10.54
C GLU A 313 4.58 5.27 11.75
N SER A 314 3.77 6.31 11.54
CA SER A 314 3.38 7.26 12.60
C SER A 314 2.53 6.60 13.70
N ILE A 315 1.61 5.71 13.35
CA ILE A 315 0.80 4.98 14.33
C ILE A 315 1.64 3.93 15.08
N SER A 316 2.63 3.32 14.43
CA SER A 316 3.53 2.34 15.05
C SER A 316 4.49 2.97 16.06
N THR A 317 4.84 4.24 15.87
CA THR A 317 5.73 5.00 16.75
C THR A 317 4.99 5.66 17.91
N SER A 318 3.71 5.99 17.75
CA SER A 318 2.86 6.54 18.82
C SER A 318 2.36 5.49 19.84
N SER A 319 2.58 4.19 19.58
CA SER A 319 2.18 3.07 20.46
C SER A 319 3.31 2.60 21.41
N LYS A 320 4.44 3.30 21.46
CA LYS A 320 5.55 3.07 22.42
C LYS A 320 5.60 4.20 23.43
#